data_AF-A0A2J6WQV0-F1
#
_entry.id   AF-A0A2J6WQV0-F1
#
_cell.length_a   1.000
_cell.length_b   1.000
_cell.length_c   1.000
_cell.angle_alpha   90.00
_cell.angle_beta   90.00
_cell.angle_gamma   90.00
#
_symmetry.space_group_name_H-M   'P 1'
#
loop_
_entity.id
_entity.type
_entity.pdbx_description
1 polymer ?
#
loop_
_entity_poly.entity_id
_entity_poly.type
_entity_poly.pdbx_seq_one_letter_code
_entity_poly.pdbx_strand_id
1 'polypeptide(L)'
;MATTPTTDLDLVGHARESYEHLEQAYIIEYLRSQGLTLEQVRLMPKEQAKEIMRAASLYASTQMSVVEARAQLVEELHGGPRAL
;
A
#
# COMPACT_ATOMS: atom_id res chain seq x y z
N MET A 1 -28.67 -14.53 -23.37
CA MET A 1 -27.43 -13.77 -23.08
C MET A 1 -27.07 -14.10 -21.63
N ALA A 2 -26.10 -14.99 -21.43
CA ALA A 2 -25.68 -15.38 -20.09
C ALA A 2 -24.74 -14.30 -19.55
N THR A 3 -25.18 -13.55 -18.54
CA THR A 3 -24.30 -12.71 -17.73
C THR A 3 -23.43 -13.66 -16.90
N THR A 4 -22.20 -13.88 -17.34
CA THR A 4 -21.20 -14.58 -16.53
C THR A 4 -21.03 -13.84 -15.21
N PRO A 5 -21.09 -14.53 -14.06
CA PRO A 5 -20.80 -13.90 -12.78
C PRO A 5 -19.33 -13.46 -12.81
N THR A 6 -19.07 -12.15 -12.73
CA THR A 6 -17.73 -11.62 -12.51
C THR A 6 -17.25 -12.22 -11.20
N THR A 7 -16.29 -13.14 -11.31
CA THR A 7 -15.87 -14.01 -10.22
C THR A 7 -15.17 -13.16 -9.16
N ASP A 8 -15.52 -13.36 -7.88
CA ASP A 8 -14.90 -12.75 -6.69
C ASP A 8 -13.35 -12.73 -6.74
N LEU A 9 -12.76 -13.74 -7.39
CA LEU A 9 -11.32 -13.85 -7.67
C LEU A 9 -10.73 -12.66 -8.45
N ASP A 10 -11.46 -12.10 -9.43
CA ASP A 10 -10.97 -11.00 -10.27
C ASP A 10 -10.92 -9.68 -9.48
N LEU A 11 -11.85 -9.50 -8.53
CA LEU A 11 -11.88 -8.35 -7.62
C LEU A 11 -10.74 -8.40 -6.61
N VAL A 12 -10.46 -9.58 -6.05
CA VAL A 12 -9.33 -9.79 -5.13
C VAL A 12 -7.98 -9.58 -5.82
N GLY A 13 -7.86 -10.02 -7.09
CA GLY A 13 -6.67 -9.76 -7.91
C GLY A 13 -6.42 -8.27 -8.10
N HIS A 14 -7.45 -7.51 -8.47
CA HIS A 14 -7.34 -6.08 -8.71
C HIS A 14 -7.08 -5.25 -7.44
N ALA A 15 -7.66 -5.67 -6.32
CA ALA A 15 -7.40 -5.06 -5.00
C ALA A 15 -5.95 -5.28 -4.56
N ARG A 16 -5.40 -6.48 -4.78
CA ARG A 16 -4.00 -6.78 -4.46
C ARG A 16 -3.03 -5.98 -5.32
N GLU A 17 -3.29 -5.89 -6.62
CA GLU A 17 -2.50 -5.04 -7.52
C GLU A 17 -2.56 -3.57 -7.07
N SER A 18 -3.75 -3.07 -6.70
CA SER A 18 -3.90 -1.71 -6.18
C SER A 18 -3.11 -1.48 -4.88
N TYR A 19 -3.06 -2.51 -4.02
CA TYR A 19 -2.26 -2.52 -2.79
C TYR A 19 -0.76 -2.43 -3.07
N GLU A 20 -0.27 -3.22 -4.04
CA GLU A 20 1.14 -3.23 -4.44
C GLU A 20 1.56 -1.88 -5.05
N HIS A 21 0.71 -1.26 -5.87
CA HIS A 21 0.98 0.08 -6.41
C HIS A 21 0.99 1.16 -5.32
N LEU A 22 0.08 1.06 -4.34
CA LEU A 22 0.00 2.02 -3.23
C LEU A 22 1.21 1.90 -2.30
N GLU A 23 1.63 0.68 -1.97
CA GLU A 23 2.84 0.42 -1.17
C GLU A 23 4.07 1.04 -1.85
N GLN A 24 4.23 0.80 -3.16
CA GLN A 24 5.33 1.37 -3.93
C GLN A 24 5.31 2.91 -3.94
N ALA A 25 4.13 3.52 -4.05
CA ALA A 25 3.99 4.97 -3.99
C ALA A 25 4.50 5.53 -2.65
N TYR A 26 4.13 4.91 -1.52
CA TYR A 26 4.62 5.32 -0.20
C TYR A 26 6.11 5.07 0.01
N ILE A 27 6.66 3.97 -0.54
CA ILE A 27 8.10 3.75 -0.54
C ILE A 27 8.81 4.89 -1.28
N ILE A 28 8.34 5.25 -2.48
CA ILE A 28 8.93 6.34 -3.26
C ILE A 28 8.79 7.68 -2.53
N GLU A 29 7.64 7.92 -1.89
CA GLU A 29 7.42 9.11 -1.07
C GLU A 29 8.42 9.20 0.09
N TYR A 30 8.62 8.11 0.83
CA TYR A 30 9.62 8.05 1.89
C TYR A 30 11.01 8.38 1.36
N LEU A 31 11.43 7.76 0.25
CA LEU A 31 12.73 8.04 -0.35
C LEU A 31 12.88 9.52 -0.74
N ARG A 32 11.84 10.12 -1.35
CA ARG A 32 11.83 11.55 -1.69
C ARG A 32 11.94 12.43 -0.46
N SER A 33 11.29 12.06 0.65
CA SER A 33 11.40 12.79 1.93
C SER A 33 12.84 12.82 2.48
N GLN A 34 13.62 11.79 2.14
CA GLN A 34 15.05 11.67 2.49
C GLN A 34 15.97 12.30 1.42
N GLY A 35 15.42 12.91 0.36
CA GLY A 35 16.19 13.44 -0.77
C GLY A 35 16.78 12.37 -1.69
N LEU A 36 16.23 11.15 -1.66
CA LEU A 36 16.73 9.98 -2.39
C LEU A 36 15.78 9.55 -3.51
N THR A 37 16.36 8.94 -4.54
CA THR A 37 15.64 8.15 -5.55
C THR A 37 15.89 6.66 -5.35
N LEU A 38 14.99 5.83 -5.88
CA LEU A 38 15.16 4.37 -5.85
C LEU A 38 16.47 3.93 -6.54
N GLU A 39 16.85 4.60 -7.62
CA GLU A 39 18.11 4.34 -8.33
C GLU A 39 19.32 4.63 -7.44
N GLN A 40 19.32 5.77 -6.75
CA GLN A 40 20.39 6.11 -5.81
C GLN A 40 20.52 5.07 -4.69
N VAL A 41 19.40 4.60 -4.12
CA VAL A 41 19.40 3.55 -3.09
C VAL A 41 19.96 2.24 -3.64
N ARG A 42 19.68 1.88 -4.90
CA ARG A 42 20.24 0.67 -5.53
C ARG A 42 21.74 0.71 -5.74
N LEU A 43 22.33 1.90 -5.84
CA LEU A 43 23.77 2.11 -6.00
C LEU A 43 24.52 2.16 -4.65
N MET A 44 23.81 2.18 -3.53
CA MET A 44 24.40 2.21 -2.20
C MET A 44 24.99 0.85 -1.78
N PRO A 45 25.89 0.83 -0.78
CA PRO A 45 26.29 -0.40 -0.13
C PRO A 45 25.08 -1.19 0.37
N LYS A 46 25.13 -2.52 0.21
CA LYS A 46 23.99 -3.42 0.48
C LYS A 46 23.35 -3.20 1.85
N GLU A 47 24.15 -3.03 2.90
CA GLU A 47 23.62 -2.83 4.26
C GLU A 47 22.91 -1.48 4.40
N GLN A 48 23.46 -0.41 3.81
CA GLN A 48 22.83 0.91 3.82
C GLN A 48 21.53 0.92 3.01
N ALA A 49 21.52 0.31 1.83
CA ALA A 49 20.32 0.15 1.01
C ALA A 49 19.24 -0.63 1.78
N LYS A 50 19.63 -1.71 2.47
CA LYS A 50 18.71 -2.53 3.28
C LYS A 50 18.10 -1.74 4.43
N GLU A 51 18.88 -0.93 5.14
CA GLU A 51 18.37 -0.09 6.23
C GLU A 51 17.35 0.94 5.72
N ILE A 52 17.68 1.64 4.63
CA ILE A 52 16.79 2.63 4.01
C ILE A 52 15.50 1.97 3.54
N MET A 53 15.60 0.83 2.83
CA MET A 53 14.42 0.12 2.34
C MET A 53 13.57 -0.43 3.49
N ARG A 54 14.19 -0.90 4.58
CA ARG A 54 13.44 -1.33 5.78
C ARG A 54 12.62 -0.18 6.35
N ALA A 55 13.20 1.02 6.45
CA ALA A 55 12.49 2.20 6.93
C ALA A 55 11.37 2.63 5.96
N ALA A 56 11.63 2.57 4.65
CA ALA A 56 10.64 2.86 3.62
C ALA A 56 9.44 1.89 3.66
N SER A 57 9.69 0.60 3.82
CA SER A 57 8.64 -0.41 3.98
C SER A 57 7.82 -0.16 5.25
N LEU A 58 8.47 0.15 6.38
CA LEU A 58 7.74 0.47 7.62
C LEU A 58 6.87 1.71 7.46
N TYR A 59 7.37 2.74 6.78
CA TYR A 59 6.59 3.93 6.44
C TYR A 59 5.37 3.57 5.59
N ALA A 60 5.56 2.79 4.53
CA ALA A 60 4.48 2.37 3.65
C ALA A 60 3.40 1.57 4.40
N SER A 61 3.78 0.57 5.19
CA SER A 61 2.83 -0.19 6.03
C SER A 61 2.04 0.73 6.97
N THR A 62 2.71 1.71 7.58
CA THR A 62 2.04 2.68 8.47
C THR A 62 1.01 3.51 7.73
N GLN A 63 1.35 4.03 6.54
CA GLN A 63 0.41 4.82 5.74
C GLN A 63 -0.76 3.97 5.23
N MET A 64 -0.52 2.73 4.85
CA MET A 64 -1.56 1.79 4.43
C MET A 64 -2.54 1.50 5.57
N SER A 65 -2.06 1.27 6.80
CA SER A 65 -2.94 1.12 7.96
C SER A 65 -3.79 2.36 8.24
N VAL A 66 -3.28 3.56 7.96
CA VAL A 66 -4.08 4.80 8.06
C VAL A 66 -5.18 4.84 7.00
N VAL A 67 -4.88 4.41 5.77
CA VAL A 67 -5.89 4.33 4.69
C VAL A 67 -6.98 3.33 5.05
N GLU A 68 -6.61 2.13 5.51
CA GLU A 68 -7.55 1.09 5.97
C GLU A 68 -8.45 1.60 7.10
N ALA A 69 -7.86 2.21 8.14
CA ALA A 69 -8.62 2.74 9.27
C ALA A 69 -9.60 3.85 8.83
N ARG A 70 -9.21 4.69 7.87
CA ARG A 70 -10.10 5.72 7.31
C ARG A 70 -11.22 5.12 6.48
N ALA A 71 -10.94 4.10 5.67
CA ALA A 71 -11.95 3.40 4.90
C ALA A 71 -13.00 2.76 5.83
N GLN A 72 -12.54 2.06 6.87
CA GLN A 72 -13.41 1.49 7.90
C GLN A 72 -14.27 2.56 8.59
N LEU A 73 -13.68 3.70 8.96
CA LEU A 73 -14.44 4.79 9.56
C LEU A 73 -15.53 5.34 8.61
N VAL A 74 -15.21 5.50 7.33
CA VAL A 74 -16.17 5.97 6.31
C VAL A 74 -17.33 4.99 6.17
N GLU A 75 -17.05 3.69 6.18
CA GLU A 75 -18.06 2.64 6.19
C GLU A 75 -18.95 2.74 7.44
N GLU A 76 -18.35 2.82 8.65
CA GLU A 76 -19.08 3.00 9.91
C GLU A 76 -20.04 4.21 9.87
N LEU A 77 -19.59 5.34 9.33
CA LEU A 77 -20.39 6.56 9.21
C LEU A 77 -21.56 6.43 8.23
N HIS A 78 -21.45 5.61 7.19
CA HIS A 78 -22.53 5.36 6.22
C HIS A 78 -23.53 4.29 6.67
N GLY A 79 -23.39 3.75 7.89
CA GLY A 79 -24.34 2.79 8.45
C GLY A 79 -24.01 1.31 8.22
N GLY A 80 -22.78 0.96 7.85
CA GLY A 80 -22.28 -0.42 7.93
C GLY A 80 -20.80 -0.54 7.51
N PRO A 81 -19.99 -1.47 8.07
CA PRO A 81 -20.33 -2.57 8.98
C PRO A 81 -20.08 -2.29 10.48
N ARG A 82 -21.00 -2.76 11.33
CA ARG A 82 -20.83 -3.00 12.79
C ARG A 82 -21.46 -4.39 13.04
N ALA A 83 -20.88 -5.33 13.78
CA ALA A 83 -20.60 -5.24 15.21
C ALA A 83 -19.56 -6.29 15.64
N LEU A 84 -18.79 -5.92 16.67
CA LEU A 84 -18.05 -6.83 17.55
C LEU A 84 -18.98 -7.91 18.14
#